data_AF-A0A918F4I9-F1
#
_entry.id   AF-A0A918F4I9-F1
#
_cell.length_a   1.000
_cell.length_b   1.000
_cell.length_c   1.000
_cell.angle_alpha   90.00
_cell.angle_beta   90.00
_cell.angle_gamma   90.00
#
_symmetry.space_group_name_H-M   'P 1'
#
loop_
_entity.id
_entity.type
_entity.pdbx_description
1 polymer ?
#
loop_
_entity_poly.entity_id
_entity_poly.type
_entity_poly.pdbx_seq_one_letter_code
_entity_poly.pdbx_strand_id
1 'polypeptide(L)'
;MSLEEFNQYAQTRTVTGSQGIGTLEELRGLIEQHAAWGWTLAEFQERAGVRIEGDTAYVTQFYWSDDKATLNAVWELVQYIHRYYSPR
;
A
#
# COMPACT_ATOMS: atom_id res chain seq x y z
N MET A 1 -3.90 34.70 -12.11
CA MET A 1 -3.90 33.59 -11.15
C MET A 1 -3.35 34.14 -9.84
N SER A 2 -4.22 34.28 -8.85
CA SER A 2 -3.91 34.77 -7.50
C SER A 2 -3.32 33.64 -6.64
N LEU A 3 -2.69 34.01 -5.52
CA LEU A 3 -2.17 33.04 -4.54
C LEU A 3 -3.30 32.20 -3.91
N GLU A 4 -4.51 32.75 -3.79
CA GLU A 4 -5.71 32.03 -3.36
C GLU A 4 -6.19 31.04 -4.42
N GLU A 5 -6.18 31.40 -5.70
CA GLU A 5 -6.50 30.48 -6.80
C GLU A 5 -5.44 29.38 -6.91
N PHE A 6 -4.16 29.69 -6.74
CA PHE A 6 -3.09 28.69 -6.69
C PHE A 6 -3.22 27.77 -5.46
N ASN A 7 -3.55 28.31 -4.27
CA ASN A 7 -3.77 27.51 -3.07
C ASN A 7 -5.06 26.66 -3.15
N GLN A 8 -6.12 27.13 -3.82
CA GLN A 8 -7.30 26.32 -4.13
C GLN A 8 -7.01 25.26 -5.20
N TYR A 9 -6.17 25.56 -6.19
CA TYR A 9 -5.72 24.58 -7.20
C TYR A 9 -4.76 23.55 -6.60
N ALA A 10 -3.94 23.96 -5.63
CA ALA A 10 -2.99 23.14 -4.89
C ALA A 10 -3.61 22.40 -3.70
N GLN A 11 -4.91 22.56 -3.43
CA GLN A 11 -5.68 21.59 -2.64
C GLN A 11 -5.75 20.30 -3.46
N THR A 12 -4.70 19.49 -3.33
CA THR A 12 -4.61 18.13 -3.86
C THR A 12 -5.91 17.44 -3.47
N ARG A 13 -6.72 17.08 -4.47
CA ARG A 13 -7.96 16.34 -4.21
C ARG A 13 -7.54 14.97 -3.74
N THR A 14 -7.47 14.75 -2.44
CA THR A 14 -7.12 13.45 -1.88
C THR A 14 -8.38 12.61 -1.76
N VAL A 15 -8.43 11.51 -2.51
CA VAL A 15 -9.47 10.49 -2.37
C VAL A 15 -8.88 9.35 -1.54
N THR A 16 -9.52 9.04 -0.42
CA THR A 16 -9.09 7.94 0.46
C THR A 16 -9.97 6.73 0.27
N GLY A 17 -9.35 5.56 0.19
CA GLY A 17 -10.01 4.26 0.15
C GLY A 17 -9.32 3.29 1.11
N SER A 18 -9.98 2.16 1.37
CA SER A 18 -9.40 1.08 2.17
C SER A 18 -9.56 -0.24 1.44
N GLN A 19 -8.52 -1.06 1.48
CA GLN A 19 -8.51 -2.39 0.88
C GLN A 19 -8.17 -3.43 1.96
N GLY A 20 -9.10 -4.34 2.18
CA GLY A 20 -8.89 -5.50 3.05
C GLY A 20 -8.12 -6.59 2.32
N ILE A 21 -7.22 -7.25 3.03
CA ILE A 21 -6.46 -8.40 2.55
C ILE A 21 -6.87 -9.59 3.41
N GLY A 22 -7.50 -10.60 2.81
CA GLY A 22 -8.09 -11.73 3.52
C GLY A 22 -7.18 -12.95 3.63
N THR A 23 -6.21 -13.08 2.73
CA THR A 23 -5.38 -14.28 2.60
C THR A 23 -3.90 -13.97 2.34
N LEU A 24 -3.03 -14.94 2.67
CA LEU A 24 -1.59 -14.84 2.40
C LEU A 24 -1.31 -14.77 0.89
N GLU A 25 -2.12 -15.45 0.08
CA GLU A 25 -2.00 -15.45 -1.37
C GLU A 25 -2.33 -14.09 -1.97
N GLU A 26 -3.38 -13.41 -1.49
CA GLU A 26 -3.69 -12.03 -1.89
C GLU A 26 -2.56 -11.07 -1.52
N LEU A 27 -2.02 -11.18 -0.30
CA LEU A 27 -0.89 -10.36 0.13
C LEU A 27 0.33 -10.60 -0.77
N ARG A 28 0.65 -11.86 -1.05
CA ARG A 28 1.75 -12.23 -1.95
C ARG A 28 1.56 -11.66 -3.35
N GLY A 29 0.35 -11.76 -3.90
CA GLY A 29 0.01 -11.19 -5.21
C GLY A 29 0.21 -9.68 -5.25
N LEU A 30 -0.18 -8.95 -4.21
CA LEU A 30 0.08 -7.51 -4.09
C LEU A 30 1.58 -7.21 -4.02
N ILE A 31 2.35 -8.00 -3.27
CA ILE A 31 3.81 -7.83 -3.19
C ILE A 31 4.45 -8.04 -4.57
N GLU A 32 4.04 -9.08 -5.30
CA GLU A 32 4.54 -9.37 -6.65
C GLU A 32 4.15 -8.26 -7.64
N GLN A 33 2.88 -7.82 -7.63
CA GLN A 33 2.37 -6.74 -8.47
C GLN A 33 3.14 -5.43 -8.31
N HIS A 34 3.55 -5.11 -7.08
CA HIS A 34 4.27 -3.88 -6.76
C HIS A 34 5.79 -4.05 -6.67
N ALA A 35 6.31 -5.24 -7.00
CA ALA A 35 7.73 -5.59 -6.84
C ALA A 35 8.29 -5.24 -5.44
N ALA A 36 7.50 -5.51 -4.40
CA ALA A 36 7.75 -5.08 -3.02
C ALA A 36 8.45 -6.13 -2.15
N TRP A 37 9.04 -7.17 -2.76
CA TRP A 37 9.87 -8.12 -2.01
C TRP A 37 11.08 -7.41 -1.41
N GLY A 38 11.29 -7.61 -0.10
CA GLY A 38 12.34 -6.94 0.66
C GLY A 38 12.00 -5.54 1.17
N TRP A 39 10.84 -4.98 0.82
CA TRP A 39 10.40 -3.69 1.37
C TRP A 39 9.85 -3.85 2.78
N THR A 40 9.93 -2.77 3.57
CA THR A 40 9.14 -2.61 4.78
C THR A 40 7.65 -2.40 4.44
N LEU A 41 6.76 -2.68 5.40
CA LEU A 41 5.33 -2.41 5.23
C LEU A 41 5.06 -0.91 4.97
N ALA A 42 5.82 -0.02 5.62
CA ALA A 42 5.69 1.42 5.43
C ALA A 42 6.01 1.83 3.98
N GLU A 43 7.13 1.35 3.43
CA GLU A 43 7.50 1.61 2.03
C GLU A 43 6.44 1.10 1.04
N PHE A 44 5.86 -0.07 1.32
CA PHE A 44 4.74 -0.58 0.53
C PHE A 44 3.53 0.33 0.62
N GLN A 45 3.12 0.76 1.81
CA GLN A 45 1.97 1.64 2.00
C GLN A 45 2.17 3.01 1.33
N GLU A 46 3.39 3.56 1.37
CA GLU A 46 3.69 4.84 0.72
C GLU A 46 3.72 4.73 -0.81
N ARG A 47 4.26 3.65 -1.36
CA ARG A 47 4.50 3.53 -2.80
C ARG A 47 3.38 2.81 -3.56
N ALA A 48 2.77 1.80 -2.95
CA ALA A 48 1.64 1.06 -3.52
C ALA A 48 0.29 1.66 -3.11
N GLY A 49 0.24 2.28 -1.93
CA GLY A 49 -0.98 2.92 -1.43
C GLY A 49 -1.23 4.30 -2.01
N VAL A 50 -0.28 4.94 -2.70
CA VAL A 50 -0.46 6.28 -3.26
C VAL A 50 -0.35 6.26 -4.78
N ARG A 51 -1.42 6.69 -5.46
CA ARG A 51 -1.44 6.93 -6.92
C ARG A 51 -1.83 8.37 -7.20
N ILE A 52 -1.05 9.06 -8.04
CA ILE A 52 -1.35 10.43 -8.48
C ILE A 52 -1.85 10.38 -9.92
N GLU A 53 -3.02 10.98 -10.18
CA GLU A 53 -3.56 11.17 -11.52
C GLU A 53 -4.00 12.63 -11.68
N GLY A 54 -3.27 13.36 -12.53
CA GLY A 54 -3.44 14.81 -12.65
C GLY A 54 -3.18 15.50 -11.31
N ASP A 55 -4.19 16.21 -10.82
CA ASP A 55 -4.18 16.98 -9.56
C ASP A 55 -4.85 16.21 -8.39
N THR A 56 -5.16 14.93 -8.60
CA THR A 56 -5.81 14.06 -7.60
C THR A 56 -4.86 13.00 -7.08
N ALA A 57 -4.78 12.88 -5.76
CA ALA A 57 -4.05 11.81 -5.07
C ALA A 57 -5.03 10.76 -4.55
N TYR A 58 -4.90 9.53 -4.99
CA TYR A 58 -5.66 8.39 -4.49
C TYR A 58 -4.81 7.66 -3.45
N VAL A 59 -5.32 7.58 -2.23
CA VAL A 59 -4.64 6.95 -1.11
C VAL A 59 -5.44 5.72 -0.66
N THR A 60 -4.87 4.54 -0.83
CA THR A 60 -5.42 3.25 -0.39
C THR A 60 -4.74 2.82 0.90
N GLN A 61 -5.52 2.69 1.97
CA GLN A 61 -5.07 2.08 3.21
C GLN A 61 -5.29 0.58 3.18
N PHE A 62 -4.22 -0.19 3.23
CA PHE A 62 -4.28 -1.64 3.33
C PHE A 62 -4.43 -2.08 4.79
N TYR A 63 -5.31 -3.04 5.04
CA TYR A 63 -5.47 -3.68 6.34
C TYR A 63 -5.63 -5.20 6.18
N TRP A 64 -5.26 -5.92 7.22
CA TRP A 64 -5.50 -7.36 7.30
C TRP A 64 -6.92 -7.61 7.81
N SER A 65 -7.70 -8.41 7.09
CA SER A 65 -9.14 -8.55 7.35
C SER A 65 -9.48 -9.58 8.43
N ASP A 66 -8.55 -10.45 8.81
CA ASP A 66 -8.73 -11.39 9.93
C ASP A 66 -8.32 -10.73 11.25
N ASP A 67 -9.08 -11.00 12.31
CA ASP A 67 -8.96 -10.35 13.61
C ASP A 67 -7.83 -10.93 14.49
N LYS A 68 -7.23 -12.05 14.09
CA LYS A 68 -6.23 -12.78 14.89
C LYS A 68 -4.81 -12.32 14.63
N ALA A 69 -4.58 -11.51 13.60
CA ALA A 69 -3.26 -11.01 13.24
C ALA A 69 -3.32 -9.55 12.75
N THR A 70 -2.18 -8.89 12.79
CA THR A 70 -2.02 -7.55 12.20
C THR A 70 -1.41 -7.66 10.82
N LEU A 71 -1.69 -6.67 9.95
CA LEU A 71 -1.03 -6.61 8.64
C LEU A 71 0.50 -6.63 8.77
N ASN A 72 1.06 -5.98 9.79
CA ASN A 72 2.49 -5.98 10.03
C ASN A 72 3.03 -7.40 10.30
N ALA A 73 2.40 -8.15 11.21
CA ALA A 73 2.84 -9.50 11.53
C ALA A 73 2.76 -10.43 10.31
N VAL A 74 1.70 -10.30 9.51
CA VAL A 74 1.52 -11.11 8.30
C VAL A 74 2.49 -10.69 7.19
N TRP A 75 2.76 -9.40 7.04
CA TRP A 75 3.78 -8.87 6.12
C TRP A 75 5.16 -9.47 6.42
N GLU A 76 5.61 -9.38 7.67
CA GLU A 76 6.89 -9.92 8.10
C GLU A 76 7.00 -11.42 7.86
N LEU A 77 5.93 -12.17 8.14
CA LEU A 77 5.86 -13.61 7.88
C LEU A 77 6.01 -13.93 6.39
N VAL A 78 5.28 -13.25 5.50
CA VAL A 78 5.35 -13.49 4.06
C VAL A 78 6.72 -13.14 3.50
N GLN A 79 7.32 -12.02 3.93
CA GLN A 79 8.69 -11.64 3.56
C GLN A 79 9.72 -12.66 4.05
N TYR A 80 9.56 -13.17 5.28
CA TYR A 80 10.42 -14.21 5.85
C TYR A 80 10.33 -15.51 5.05
N ILE A 81 9.11 -16.01 4.80
CA ILE A 81 8.88 -17.22 4.01
C ILE A 81 9.52 -17.09 2.62
N HIS A 82 9.31 -15.97 1.94
CA HIS A 82 9.90 -15.73 0.62
C HIS A 82 11.44 -15.77 0.67
N ARG A 83 12.05 -15.10 1.65
CA ARG A 83 13.51 -15.03 1.80
C ARG A 83 14.18 -16.39 2.05
N TYR A 84 13.53 -17.27 2.81
CA TYR A 84 14.16 -18.49 3.32
C TYR A 84 13.62 -19.80 2.73
N TYR A 85 12.44 -19.79 2.11
CA TYR A 85 11.74 -21.00 1.69
C TYR A 85 11.22 -20.98 0.24
N SER A 86 11.37 -19.86 -0.50
CA SER A 86 11.08 -19.88 -1.95
C SER A 86 12.23 -20.53 -2.72
N PRO A 87 12.00 -21.58 -3.53
CA PRO A 87 13.02 -22.14 -4.41
C PRO A 87 13.44 -21.08 -5.44
N ARG A 88 14.76 -20.97 -5.66
CA ARG A 88 15.35 -20.11 -6.69
C ARG A 88 15.02 -20.59 -8.10
#